data_AF-A0A7S1JGL6-F1
#
_entry.id   AF-A0A7S1JGL6-F1
#
_cell.length_a   1.000
_cell.length_b   1.000
_cell.length_c   1.000
_cell.angle_alpha   90.00
_cell.angle_beta   90.00
_cell.angle_gamma   90.00
#
_symmetry.space_group_name_H-M   'P 1'
#
loop_
_entity.id
_entity.type
_entity.pdbx_description
1 polymer ?
#
loop_
_entity_poly.entity_id
_entity_poly.type
_entity_poly.pdbx_seq_one_letter_code
_entity_poly.pdbx_strand_id
1 'polypeptide(L)'
;FWTTNVQMEPEATEEPEDLDSESALLQALLRSRGLPADMCAWVVEQQPDLEEEDLVWKVLQSMMDQCNDAEAYTVEEVSEEELAELRQDELTVLQCCFPEDGEFCIVDDQQLELRVSVDGHLLGTSLKVQLPSQYPNVCPLVLLVNDQLSEDAKCAFHWHMMQFLVSIRGQPAINQLHAWICDELPVHFPPPELEKKSKKKDK
;
A
#
# COMPACT_ATOMS: atom_id res chain seq x y z
N PHE A 1 19.65 21.05 58.02
CA PHE A 1 18.24 21.48 57.92
C PHE A 1 17.84 21.33 56.45
N TRP A 2 16.98 20.31 56.19
CA TRP A 2 16.22 19.95 54.99
C TRP A 2 16.99 19.54 53.71
N THR A 3 17.47 18.30 53.70
CA THR A 3 17.56 17.47 52.48
C THR A 3 16.16 16.94 52.19
N THR A 4 15.51 17.44 51.14
CA THR A 4 14.28 16.84 50.63
C THR A 4 14.66 15.63 49.77
N ASN A 5 14.56 14.44 50.36
CA ASN A 5 14.54 13.19 49.62
C ASN A 5 13.25 13.15 48.80
N VAL A 6 13.34 13.40 47.51
CA VAL A 6 12.31 12.96 46.56
C VAL A 6 12.62 11.50 46.26
N GLN A 7 11.92 10.62 46.97
CA GLN A 7 11.87 9.20 46.67
C GLN A 7 10.90 9.07 45.50
N MET A 8 11.42 8.95 44.27
CA MET A 8 10.60 8.57 43.12
C MET A 8 10.23 7.10 43.32
N GLU A 9 8.94 6.82 43.44
CA GLU A 9 8.41 5.48 43.22
C GLU A 9 8.71 5.10 41.76
N PRO A 10 9.16 3.88 41.46
CA PRO A 10 9.31 3.44 40.09
C PRO A 10 7.91 3.43 39.49
N GLU A 11 7.65 4.38 38.58
CA GLU A 11 6.51 4.31 37.68
C GLU A 11 6.54 2.93 37.03
N ALA A 12 5.38 2.27 37.05
CA ALA A 12 5.17 1.05 36.30
C ALA A 12 5.68 1.33 34.89
N THR A 13 6.67 0.56 34.45
CA THR A 13 7.07 0.53 33.06
C THR A 13 5.83 0.05 32.33
N GLU A 14 5.07 0.97 31.75
CA GLU A 14 4.07 0.65 30.73
C GLU A 14 4.83 -0.18 29.70
N GLU A 15 4.50 -1.47 29.64
CA GLU A 15 4.87 -2.30 28.51
C GLU A 15 4.42 -1.50 27.27
N PRO A 16 5.30 -1.33 26.26
CA PRO A 16 4.98 -0.49 25.11
C PRO A 16 3.62 -0.93 24.59
N GLU A 17 2.64 -0.03 24.64
CA GLU A 17 1.36 -0.23 23.98
C GLU A 17 1.69 -0.67 22.55
N ASP A 18 1.12 -1.80 22.15
CA ASP A 18 1.17 -2.30 20.78
C ASP A 18 0.56 -1.17 19.93
N LEU A 19 1.43 -0.34 19.35
CA LEU A 19 1.02 0.68 18.40
C LEU A 19 0.26 -0.06 17.31
N ASP A 20 -1.00 0.32 17.11
CA ASP A 20 -1.88 -0.26 16.11
C ASP A 20 -1.13 -0.38 14.78
N SER A 21 -1.26 -1.51 14.08
CA SER A 21 -0.39 -1.84 12.93
C SER A 21 -0.40 -0.75 11.85
N GLU A 22 -1.49 -0.01 11.75
CA GLU A 22 -1.67 1.08 10.78
C GLU A 22 -0.84 2.33 11.15
N SER A 23 -0.59 2.59 12.44
CA SER A 23 0.32 3.65 12.94
C SER A 23 1.75 3.38 12.56
N ALA A 24 2.13 2.11 12.54
CA ALA A 24 3.46 1.73 12.11
C ALA A 24 3.64 1.91 10.58
N LEU A 25 2.62 1.64 9.75
CA LEU A 25 2.66 1.92 8.30
C LEU A 25 2.81 3.41 8.01
N LEU A 26 1.96 4.22 8.63
CA LEU A 26 1.94 5.67 8.44
C LEU A 26 3.28 6.28 8.85
N GLN A 27 3.83 5.87 9.98
CA GLN A 27 5.16 6.30 10.41
C GLN A 27 6.27 5.83 9.47
N ALA A 28 6.22 4.59 8.96
CA ALA A 28 7.19 4.08 7.99
C ALA A 28 7.16 4.89 6.69
N LEU A 29 5.96 5.17 6.16
CA LEU A 29 5.77 6.00 4.98
C LEU A 29 6.31 7.42 5.20
N LEU A 30 5.97 8.09 6.31
CA LEU A 30 6.49 9.41 6.63
C LEU A 30 8.03 9.42 6.77
N ARG A 31 8.60 8.41 7.44
CA ARG A 31 10.06 8.26 7.59
C ARG A 31 10.78 8.05 6.26
N SER A 32 10.19 7.32 5.31
CA SER A 32 10.77 7.16 3.96
C SER A 32 10.90 8.48 3.21
N ARG A 33 10.12 9.50 3.60
CA ARG A 33 10.21 10.88 3.11
C ARG A 33 11.21 11.73 3.88
N GLY A 34 11.97 11.13 4.78
CA GLY A 34 12.97 11.79 5.60
C GLY A 34 12.40 12.50 6.83
N LEU A 35 11.13 12.26 7.20
CA LEU A 35 10.61 12.79 8.46
C LEU A 35 11.21 12.03 9.66
N PRO A 36 11.75 12.74 10.66
CA PRO A 36 12.15 12.14 11.93
C PRO A 36 10.97 11.46 12.64
N ALA A 37 11.26 10.43 13.44
CA ALA A 37 10.25 9.62 14.12
C ALA A 37 9.32 10.43 15.06
N ASP A 38 9.87 11.43 15.75
CA ASP A 38 9.15 12.35 16.63
C ASP A 38 8.18 13.26 15.86
N MET A 39 8.55 13.68 14.65
CA MET A 39 7.65 14.44 13.78
C MET A 39 6.56 13.55 13.18
N CYS A 40 6.84 12.28 12.92
CA CYS A 40 5.83 11.34 12.43
C CYS A 40 4.75 11.11 13.49
N ALA A 41 5.15 10.83 14.74
CA ALA A 41 4.23 10.69 15.86
C ALA A 41 3.37 11.94 16.05
N TRP A 42 3.98 13.13 15.97
CA TRP A 42 3.24 14.39 16.04
C TRP A 42 2.21 14.56 14.92
N VAL A 43 2.51 14.14 13.68
CA VAL A 43 1.53 14.21 12.56
C VAL A 43 0.30 13.35 12.82
N VAL A 44 0.48 12.17 13.41
CA VAL A 44 -0.62 11.29 13.81
C VAL A 44 -1.44 11.94 14.93
N GLU A 45 -0.77 12.47 15.95
CA GLU A 45 -1.42 13.15 17.09
C GLU A 45 -2.20 14.41 16.72
N GLN A 46 -1.79 15.14 15.66
CA GLN A 46 -2.46 16.37 15.21
C GLN A 46 -3.73 16.11 14.37
N GLN A 47 -3.98 14.88 13.94
CA GLN A 47 -5.18 14.52 13.18
C GLN A 47 -6.00 13.43 13.89
N PRO A 48 -6.43 13.65 15.14
CA PRO A 48 -7.11 12.63 15.95
C PRO A 48 -8.50 12.27 15.42
N ASP A 49 -9.07 13.11 14.55
CA ASP A 49 -10.41 12.94 13.97
C ASP A 49 -10.40 12.20 12.63
N LEU A 50 -9.22 11.83 12.11
CA LEU A 50 -9.10 11.08 10.86
C LEU A 50 -8.80 9.62 11.15
N GLU A 51 -9.51 8.73 10.45
CA GLU A 51 -9.20 7.31 10.46
C GLU A 51 -7.78 7.11 9.91
N GLU A 52 -7.07 6.15 10.48
CA GLU A 52 -5.66 5.96 10.17
C GLU A 52 -5.42 5.56 8.71
N GLU A 53 -6.31 4.72 8.17
CA GLU A 53 -6.39 4.41 6.75
C GLU A 53 -6.47 5.69 5.89
N ASP A 54 -7.30 6.67 6.27
CA ASP A 54 -7.41 7.95 5.53
C ASP A 54 -6.11 8.76 5.56
N LEU A 55 -5.36 8.70 6.68
CA LEU A 55 -4.06 9.37 6.79
C LEU A 55 -3.02 8.69 5.90
N VAL A 56 -3.00 7.35 5.84
CA VAL A 56 -2.15 6.58 4.94
C VAL A 56 -2.45 6.95 3.48
N TRP A 57 -3.72 7.02 3.09
CA TRP A 57 -4.12 7.45 1.76
C TRP A 57 -3.63 8.86 1.42
N LYS A 58 -3.73 9.82 2.35
CA LYS A 58 -3.22 11.19 2.14
C LYS A 58 -1.70 11.23 1.97
N VAL A 59 -0.95 10.43 2.74
CA VAL A 59 0.51 10.36 2.59
C VAL A 59 0.88 9.74 1.24
N LEU A 60 0.22 8.66 0.83
CA LEU A 60 0.41 8.03 -0.49
C LEU A 60 0.07 8.99 -1.62
N GLN A 61 -1.05 9.72 -1.54
CA GLN A 61 -1.40 10.76 -2.51
C GLN A 61 -0.29 11.81 -2.62
N SER A 62 0.22 12.30 -1.48
CA SER A 62 1.32 13.27 -1.50
C SER A 62 2.63 12.69 -2.06
N MET A 63 2.87 11.38 -1.94
CA MET A 63 4.00 10.71 -2.59
C MET A 63 3.79 10.65 -4.11
N MET A 64 2.60 10.25 -4.54
CA MET A 64 2.22 10.17 -5.95
C MET A 64 2.22 11.54 -6.62
N ASP A 65 1.75 12.59 -5.95
CA ASP A 65 1.76 13.97 -6.45
C ASP A 65 3.17 14.45 -6.74
N GLN A 66 4.13 14.17 -5.85
CA GLN A 66 5.53 14.54 -6.09
C GLN A 66 6.16 13.75 -7.24
N CYS A 67 5.75 12.50 -7.44
CA CYS A 67 6.17 11.73 -8.60
C CYS A 67 5.51 12.24 -9.90
N ASN A 68 4.27 12.71 -9.83
CA ASN A 68 3.53 13.23 -10.97
C ASN A 68 4.01 14.63 -11.42
N ASP A 69 4.38 15.50 -10.48
CA ASP A 69 4.84 16.88 -10.73
C ASP A 69 6.26 16.96 -11.33
N ALA A 70 7.06 15.91 -11.19
CA ALA A 70 8.47 15.92 -11.62
C ALA A 70 8.64 16.12 -13.14
N GLU A 71 7.63 15.81 -13.95
CA GLU A 71 7.61 16.07 -15.39
C GLU A 71 6.20 16.49 -15.82
N ALA A 72 5.98 17.80 -15.96
CA ALA A 72 4.77 18.39 -16.50
C ALA A 72 4.58 17.95 -17.97
N TYR A 73 3.99 16.78 -18.15
CA TYR A 73 3.54 16.29 -19.43
C TYR A 73 2.30 17.10 -19.82
N THR A 74 2.36 17.86 -20.92
CA THR A 74 1.17 18.41 -21.55
C THR A 74 0.38 17.26 -22.15
N VAL A 75 -0.54 16.71 -21.35
CA VAL A 75 -1.57 15.77 -21.81
C VAL A 75 -2.43 16.51 -22.83
N GLU A 76 -2.56 15.97 -24.05
CA GLU A 76 -3.58 16.46 -25.00
C GLU A 76 -4.95 16.37 -24.30
N GLU A 77 -5.82 17.37 -24.45
CA GLU A 77 -7.13 17.38 -23.79
C GLU A 77 -7.96 16.18 -24.29
N VAL A 78 -7.85 15.05 -23.59
CA VAL A 78 -8.74 13.89 -23.71
C VAL A 78 -10.04 14.28 -22.99
N SER A 79 -11.17 14.04 -23.65
CA SER A 79 -12.47 14.34 -23.05
C SER A 79 -12.75 13.46 -21.83
N GLU A 80 -13.55 13.95 -20.90
CA GLU A 80 -13.99 13.15 -19.74
C GLU A 80 -14.74 11.88 -20.17
N GLU A 81 -15.44 11.92 -21.31
CA GLU A 81 -16.15 10.79 -21.90
C GLU A 81 -15.17 9.69 -22.35
N GLU A 82 -14.11 10.06 -23.06
CA GLU A 82 -13.06 9.11 -23.48
C GLU A 82 -12.33 8.49 -22.28
N LEU A 83 -12.05 9.27 -21.23
CA LEU A 83 -11.44 8.74 -20.00
C LEU A 83 -12.37 7.78 -19.27
N ALA A 84 -13.69 8.05 -19.27
CA ALA A 84 -14.68 7.14 -18.71
C ALA A 84 -14.77 5.83 -19.50
N GLU A 85 -14.72 5.89 -20.83
CA GLU A 85 -14.67 4.69 -21.69
C GLU A 85 -13.41 3.85 -21.41
N LEU A 86 -12.24 4.47 -21.34
CA LEU A 86 -10.98 3.78 -21.03
C LEU A 86 -11.01 3.07 -19.66
N ARG A 87 -11.58 3.72 -18.64
CA ARG A 87 -11.80 3.10 -17.32
C ARG A 87 -12.72 1.88 -17.43
N GLN A 88 -13.86 2.04 -18.10
CA GLN A 88 -14.84 0.97 -18.22
C GLN A 88 -14.28 -0.22 -18.99
N ASP A 89 -13.51 0.02 -20.05
CA ASP A 89 -12.83 -1.02 -20.82
C ASP A 89 -11.83 -1.80 -19.96
N GLU A 90 -11.01 -1.10 -19.17
CA GLU A 90 -10.08 -1.78 -18.26
C GLU A 90 -10.79 -2.58 -17.17
N LEU A 91 -11.82 -2.02 -16.53
CA LEU A 91 -12.63 -2.75 -15.55
C LEU A 91 -13.25 -4.01 -16.16
N THR A 92 -13.70 -3.94 -17.41
CA THR A 92 -14.24 -5.10 -18.15
C THR A 92 -13.16 -6.15 -18.41
N VAL A 93 -11.95 -5.72 -18.77
CA VAL A 93 -10.80 -6.61 -18.94
C VAL A 93 -10.45 -7.29 -17.62
N LEU A 94 -10.40 -6.53 -16.51
CA LEU A 94 -10.12 -7.08 -15.18
C LEU A 94 -11.16 -8.13 -14.77
N GLN A 95 -12.45 -7.86 -14.97
CA GLN A 95 -13.51 -8.84 -14.71
C GLN A 95 -13.34 -10.13 -15.52
N CYS A 96 -12.78 -10.06 -16.73
CA CYS A 96 -12.48 -11.24 -17.53
C CYS A 96 -11.21 -11.96 -17.07
N CYS A 97 -10.21 -11.21 -16.59
CA CYS A 97 -8.94 -11.74 -16.08
C CYS A 97 -9.06 -12.42 -14.71
N PHE A 98 -10.01 -11.96 -13.88
CA PHE A 98 -10.27 -12.48 -12.53
C PHE A 98 -11.70 -13.04 -12.45
N PRO A 99 -11.98 -14.18 -13.13
CA PRO A 99 -13.32 -14.76 -13.17
C PRO A 99 -13.70 -15.46 -11.85
N GLU A 100 -12.76 -15.68 -10.94
CA GLU A 100 -13.02 -16.34 -9.66
C GLU A 100 -13.65 -15.37 -8.65
N ASP A 101 -14.73 -15.83 -8.00
CA ASP A 101 -15.43 -15.05 -6.98
C ASP A 101 -14.47 -14.65 -5.85
N GLY A 102 -14.24 -13.33 -5.73
CA GLY A 102 -13.45 -12.74 -4.65
C GLY A 102 -11.97 -12.47 -4.95
N GLU A 103 -11.49 -12.74 -6.17
CA GLU A 103 -10.16 -12.25 -6.62
C GLU A 103 -10.19 -10.77 -7.03
N PHE A 104 -11.35 -10.29 -7.48
CA PHE A 104 -11.57 -8.92 -7.89
C PHE A 104 -12.93 -8.45 -7.38
N CYS A 105 -12.98 -7.26 -6.79
CA CYS A 105 -14.19 -6.64 -6.28
C CYS A 105 -14.20 -5.15 -6.66
N ILE A 106 -15.30 -4.69 -7.26
CA ILE A 106 -15.53 -3.25 -7.46
C ILE A 106 -16.31 -2.76 -6.25
N VAL A 107 -15.72 -1.85 -5.49
CA VAL A 107 -16.36 -1.22 -4.32
C VAL A 107 -17.29 -0.11 -4.80
N ASP A 108 -16.80 0.73 -5.70
CA ASP A 108 -17.56 1.79 -6.39
C ASP A 108 -16.91 2.16 -7.74
N ASP A 109 -17.38 3.22 -8.38
CA ASP A 109 -16.92 3.67 -9.71
C ASP A 109 -15.43 4.08 -9.76
N GLN A 110 -14.79 4.30 -8.61
CA GLN A 110 -13.39 4.72 -8.49
C GLN A 110 -12.57 3.78 -7.59
N GLN A 111 -13.21 2.94 -6.78
CA GLN A 111 -12.53 2.06 -5.84
C GLN A 111 -12.72 0.60 -6.22
N LEU A 112 -11.60 -0.13 -6.25
CA LEU A 112 -11.59 -1.56 -6.50
C LEU A 112 -10.59 -2.25 -5.57
N GLU A 113 -10.85 -3.52 -5.31
CA GLU A 113 -10.00 -4.40 -4.53
C GLU A 113 -9.59 -5.60 -5.38
N LEU A 114 -8.28 -5.91 -5.42
CA LEU A 114 -7.75 -7.12 -6.05
C LEU A 114 -7.06 -7.97 -5.01
N ARG A 115 -7.32 -9.28 -5.00
CA ARG A 115 -6.52 -10.24 -4.23
C ARG A 115 -5.39 -10.75 -5.11
N VAL A 116 -4.20 -10.78 -4.53
CA VAL A 116 -3.01 -11.27 -5.21
C VAL A 116 -2.75 -12.71 -4.78
N SER A 117 -2.69 -13.61 -5.74
CA SER A 117 -2.21 -14.97 -5.56
C SER A 117 -0.83 -15.13 -6.19
N VAL A 118 0.12 -15.64 -5.42
CA VAL A 118 1.49 -15.93 -5.88
C VAL A 118 1.63 -17.44 -5.97
N ASP A 119 1.96 -17.97 -7.15
CA ASP A 119 2.09 -19.41 -7.40
C ASP A 119 0.85 -20.24 -6.96
N GLY A 120 -0.35 -19.65 -7.04
CA GLY A 120 -1.60 -20.28 -6.59
C GLY A 120 -1.80 -20.28 -5.07
N HIS A 121 -0.93 -19.59 -4.32
CA HIS A 121 -1.10 -19.35 -2.90
C HIS A 121 -1.62 -17.94 -2.65
N LEU A 122 -2.79 -17.85 -2.02
CA LEU A 122 -3.30 -16.60 -1.47
C LEU A 122 -2.40 -16.23 -0.28
N LEU A 123 -1.49 -15.26 -0.48
CA LEU A 123 -0.58 -14.77 0.56
C LEU A 123 -1.28 -13.86 1.59
N GLY A 124 -2.61 -13.82 1.59
CA GLY A 124 -3.37 -12.84 2.37
C GLY A 124 -3.10 -11.41 1.90
N THR A 125 -2.67 -11.23 0.64
CA THR A 125 -2.42 -9.93 0.04
C THR A 125 -3.66 -9.44 -0.69
N SER A 126 -4.14 -8.25 -0.35
CA SER A 126 -5.06 -7.50 -1.20
C SER A 126 -4.52 -6.12 -1.54
N LEU A 127 -5.00 -5.60 -2.67
CA LEU A 127 -4.68 -4.29 -3.19
C LEU A 127 -5.97 -3.50 -3.18
N LYS A 128 -6.02 -2.46 -2.34
CA LYS A 128 -7.04 -1.43 -2.47
C LYS A 128 -6.53 -0.43 -3.49
N VAL A 129 -7.34 -0.13 -4.50
CA VAL A 129 -6.97 0.78 -5.58
C VAL A 129 -8.03 1.87 -5.67
N GLN A 130 -7.57 3.12 -5.76
CA GLN A 130 -8.42 4.28 -6.01
C GLN A 130 -8.00 4.94 -7.32
N LEU A 131 -8.93 4.96 -8.28
CA LEU A 131 -8.78 5.55 -9.59
C LEU A 131 -9.15 7.04 -9.52
N PRO A 132 -8.23 7.97 -9.85
CA PRO A 132 -8.58 9.39 -9.94
C PRO A 132 -9.53 9.66 -11.12
N SER A 133 -10.27 10.77 -11.07
CA SER A 133 -11.17 11.20 -12.16
C SER A 133 -10.45 11.43 -13.49
N GLN A 134 -9.14 11.69 -13.45
CA GLN A 134 -8.30 11.86 -14.63
C GLN A 134 -7.53 10.59 -15.04
N TYR A 135 -7.80 9.44 -14.42
CA TYR A 135 -7.20 8.17 -14.83
C TYR A 135 -7.51 7.85 -16.31
N PRO A 136 -6.55 7.35 -17.11
CA PRO A 136 -5.18 6.94 -16.74
C PRO A 136 -4.10 8.03 -16.81
N ASN A 137 -4.46 9.29 -17.07
CA ASN A 137 -3.49 10.39 -17.15
C ASN A 137 -2.83 10.67 -15.79
N VAL A 138 -3.60 10.49 -14.72
CA VAL A 138 -3.08 10.48 -13.34
C VAL A 138 -3.03 9.03 -12.86
N CYS A 139 -1.89 8.66 -12.27
CA CYS A 139 -1.69 7.34 -11.70
C CYS A 139 -2.75 7.01 -10.64
N PRO A 140 -3.18 5.75 -10.54
CA PRO A 140 -4.06 5.32 -9.46
C PRO A 140 -3.32 5.35 -8.13
N LEU A 141 -4.04 5.61 -7.04
CA LEU A 141 -3.50 5.33 -5.71
C LEU A 141 -3.69 3.86 -5.40
N VAL A 142 -2.68 3.24 -4.80
CA VAL A 142 -2.70 1.81 -4.47
C VAL A 142 -2.17 1.61 -3.07
N LEU A 143 -2.94 0.91 -2.26
CA LEU A 143 -2.59 0.50 -0.91
C LEU A 143 -2.49 -1.03 -0.86
N LEU A 144 -1.30 -1.52 -0.49
CA LEU A 144 -1.06 -2.94 -0.24
C LEU A 144 -1.49 -3.30 1.18
N VAL A 145 -2.46 -4.20 1.29
CA VAL A 145 -2.91 -4.80 2.55
C VAL A 145 -2.34 -6.21 2.63
N ASN A 146 -1.45 -6.44 3.59
CA ASN A 146 -0.91 -7.77 3.88
C ASN A 146 -0.43 -7.82 5.34
N ASP A 147 -1.08 -8.65 6.16
CA ASP A 147 -0.78 -8.75 7.60
C ASP A 147 0.55 -9.46 7.91
N GLN A 148 1.14 -10.14 6.93
CA GLN A 148 2.40 -10.88 7.08
C GLN A 148 3.63 -10.02 6.76
N LEU A 149 3.46 -8.90 6.05
CA LEU A 149 4.55 -7.99 5.72
C LEU A 149 4.84 -7.03 6.87
N SER A 150 6.12 -6.84 7.17
CA SER A 150 6.53 -5.75 8.04
C SER A 150 6.25 -4.39 7.41
N GLU A 151 6.07 -3.37 8.23
CA GLU A 151 5.79 -2.02 7.74
C GLU A 151 6.91 -1.43 6.89
N ASP A 152 8.17 -1.74 7.20
CA ASP A 152 9.31 -1.36 6.36
C ASP A 152 9.26 -2.04 4.98
N ALA A 153 8.83 -3.31 4.93
CA ALA A 153 8.68 -4.04 3.67
C ALA A 153 7.51 -3.49 2.84
N LYS A 154 6.37 -3.21 3.48
CA LYS A 154 5.24 -2.52 2.84
C LYS A 154 5.69 -1.18 2.29
N CYS A 155 6.43 -0.38 3.06
CA CYS A 155 6.91 0.92 2.63
C CYS A 155 7.84 0.84 1.40
N ALA A 156 8.83 -0.06 1.44
CA ALA A 156 9.73 -0.29 0.30
C ALA A 156 8.96 -0.78 -0.94
N PHE A 157 7.98 -1.67 -0.75
CA PHE A 157 7.13 -2.15 -1.83
C PHE A 157 6.30 -1.03 -2.45
N HIS A 158 5.65 -0.18 -1.63
CA HIS A 158 4.90 0.97 -2.11
C HIS A 158 5.80 1.92 -2.92
N TRP A 159 7.04 2.14 -2.48
CA TRP A 159 7.99 2.95 -3.23
C TRP A 159 8.23 2.39 -4.65
N HIS A 160 8.55 1.10 -4.78
CA HIS A 160 8.74 0.46 -6.08
C HIS A 160 7.46 0.46 -6.93
N MET A 161 6.31 0.20 -6.31
CA MET A 161 5.01 0.21 -6.96
C MET A 161 4.68 1.59 -7.55
N MET A 162 4.96 2.67 -6.83
CA MET A 162 4.77 4.04 -7.35
C MET A 162 5.70 4.34 -8.52
N GLN A 163 6.97 3.94 -8.45
CA GLN A 163 7.90 4.10 -9.58
C GLN A 163 7.41 3.36 -10.82
N PHE A 164 6.88 2.14 -10.65
CA PHE A 164 6.27 1.38 -11.73
C PHE A 164 5.05 2.09 -12.32
N LEU A 165 4.09 2.53 -11.49
CA LEU A 165 2.88 3.23 -11.96
C LEU A 165 3.23 4.51 -12.75
N VAL A 166 4.20 5.28 -12.27
CA VAL A 166 4.69 6.49 -12.95
C VAL A 166 5.30 6.14 -14.31
N SER A 167 6.02 5.02 -14.42
CA SER A 167 6.64 4.58 -15.67
C SER A 167 5.64 4.18 -16.76
N ILE A 168 4.41 3.83 -16.37
CA ILE A 168 3.32 3.45 -17.29
C ILE A 168 2.16 4.46 -17.31
N ARG A 169 2.37 5.66 -16.74
CA ARG A 169 1.38 6.74 -16.69
C ARG A 169 0.82 7.06 -18.08
N GLY A 170 -0.48 7.35 -18.14
CA GLY A 170 -1.21 7.59 -19.40
C GLY A 170 -1.70 6.31 -20.08
N GLN A 171 -1.50 5.15 -19.47
CA GLN A 171 -2.00 3.85 -19.97
C GLN A 171 -2.85 3.16 -18.89
N PRO A 172 -3.81 2.31 -19.29
CA PRO A 172 -4.44 1.36 -18.38
C PRO A 172 -3.40 0.52 -17.65
N ALA A 173 -3.34 0.67 -16.33
CA ALA A 173 -2.24 0.24 -15.48
C ALA A 173 -2.60 -0.91 -14.54
N ILE A 174 -3.87 -1.18 -14.23
CA ILE A 174 -4.26 -2.09 -13.15
C ILE A 174 -3.91 -3.54 -13.47
N ASN A 175 -4.15 -3.99 -14.71
CA ASN A 175 -3.76 -5.35 -15.10
C ASN A 175 -2.23 -5.52 -15.12
N GLN A 176 -1.51 -4.49 -15.60
CA GLN A 176 -0.05 -4.47 -15.62
C GLN A 176 0.54 -4.45 -14.21
N LEU A 177 -0.07 -3.66 -13.32
CA LEU A 177 0.25 -3.57 -11.90
C LEU A 177 0.05 -4.93 -11.23
N HIS A 178 -1.09 -5.60 -11.45
CA HIS A 178 -1.31 -6.92 -10.90
C HIS A 178 -0.21 -7.92 -11.31
N ALA A 179 0.13 -7.96 -12.60
CA ALA A 179 1.21 -8.81 -13.11
C ALA A 179 2.57 -8.46 -12.46
N TRP A 180 2.92 -7.18 -12.40
CA TRP A 180 4.15 -6.71 -11.76
C TRP A 180 4.21 -7.08 -10.27
N ILE A 181 3.10 -6.97 -9.54
CA ILE A 181 3.03 -7.36 -8.13
C ILE A 181 3.22 -8.87 -7.95
N CYS A 182 2.62 -9.69 -8.82
CA CYS A 182 2.83 -11.14 -8.78
C CYS A 182 4.30 -11.52 -8.97
N ASP A 183 5.04 -10.76 -9.78
CA ASP A 183 6.47 -10.99 -10.04
C ASP A 183 7.38 -10.45 -8.92
N GLU A 184 7.05 -9.30 -8.34
CA GLU A 184 7.90 -8.61 -7.35
C GLU A 184 7.62 -9.02 -5.90
N LEU A 185 6.38 -9.37 -5.56
CA LEU A 185 6.02 -9.78 -4.20
C LEU A 185 6.87 -10.97 -3.69
N PRO A 186 7.19 -12.02 -4.49
CA PRO A 186 8.10 -13.09 -4.08
C PRO A 186 9.55 -12.63 -3.84
N VAL A 187 9.99 -11.56 -4.49
CA VAL A 187 11.35 -11.02 -4.33
C VAL A 187 11.47 -10.31 -2.98
N HIS A 188 10.43 -9.56 -2.61
CA HIS A 188 10.34 -8.88 -1.33
C HIS A 188 9.94 -9.81 -0.18
N PHE A 189 9.19 -10.88 -0.48
CA PHE A 189 8.67 -11.84 0.46
C PHE A 189 8.70 -13.26 -0.13
N PRO A 190 9.87 -13.94 -0.09
CA PRO A 190 9.96 -15.29 -0.57
C PRO A 190 9.04 -16.19 0.26
N PRO A 191 8.20 -17.04 -0.38
CA PRO A 191 7.33 -17.93 0.37
C PRO A 191 8.17 -18.78 1.32
N PRO A 192 7.72 -19.01 2.57
CA PRO A 192 8.46 -19.84 3.51
C PRO A 192 8.71 -21.18 2.83
N GLU A 193 9.98 -21.60 2.76
CA GLU A 193 10.35 -22.85 2.11
C GLU A 193 9.44 -23.94 2.67
N LEU A 194 8.50 -24.43 1.86
CA LEU A 194 7.66 -25.56 2.21
C LEU A 194 8.63 -26.66 2.59
N GLU A 195 8.80 -26.89 3.90
CA GLU A 195 9.67 -27.93 4.44
C GLU A 195 9.31 -29.19 3.67
N LYS A 196 10.17 -29.58 2.72
CA LYS A 196 10.09 -30.89 2.10
C LYS A 196 10.45 -31.87 3.21
N LYS A 197 9.47 -32.19 4.06
CA LYS A 197 9.44 -33.39 4.89
C LYS A 197 9.31 -34.58 3.96
N SER A 198 10.33 -34.82 3.13
CA SER A 198 10.69 -36.16 2.71
C SER A 198 11.27 -36.85 3.95
N LYS A 199 10.38 -37.23 4.88
CA LYS A 199 10.62 -38.37 5.74
C LYS A 199 10.77 -39.59 4.84
N LYS A 200 11.98 -39.84 4.34
CA LYS A 200 12.38 -41.21 3.98
C LYS A 200 12.66 -41.93 5.30
N LYS A 201 11.58 -42.52 5.78
CA LYS A 201 11.54 -43.67 6.67
C LYS A 201 12.06 -44.89 5.89
N ASP A 202 12.80 -45.77 6.58
CA ASP A 202 13.23 -47.11 6.16
C ASP A 202 14.36 -47.15 5.11
N LYS A 203 15.55 -47.73 5.32
CA LYS A 203 16.05 -48.82 6.19
C LYS A 203 17.52 -48.58 6.56
#